data_AF-A0A165IGS8-F1
#
_entry.id   AF-A0A165IGS8-F1
#
_cell.length_a   1.000
_cell.length_b   1.000
_cell.length_c   1.000
_cell.angle_alpha   90.00
_cell.angle_beta   90.00
_cell.angle_gamma   90.00
#
_symmetry.space_group_name_H-M   'P 1'
#
loop_
_entity.id
_entity.type
_entity.pdbx_description
1 polymer ?
#
loop_
_entity_poly.entity_id
_entity_poly.type
_entity_poly.pdbx_seq_one_letter_code
_entity_poly.pdbx_strand_id
1 'polypeptide(L)'
;MHQQLPTPPDSSPEPSTSASVSAPSSPPLEPSTSTGSRRTPSFHLVLPLPRPASTPLLSSTSPSALLLASFYPSTSPEAQAHEHIHEHILHDPQIGAKEMGLSSAYAAVQRYLAAEDLYIFPTDGKSLSDVLGRFARDVIHSLISQAKTRIEEGGYTRARAIAMKSLRDKVLTPTGTATLLELHRHLALGGLSLGPGNRHEAELTPSLSRESSNGSVSGDSEGEEVRTPGSGSGSMTGREKMRMTMTRVREGGGKEVDAQEVVIADEA
;
A
#
# COMPACT_ATOMS: atom_id res chain seq x y z
N MET A 1 7.37 -4.32 58.59
CA MET A 1 8.07 -5.34 57.79
C MET A 1 8.56 -4.70 56.51
N HIS A 2 9.85 -4.35 56.45
CA HIS A 2 10.44 -3.67 55.30
C HIS A 2 10.95 -4.73 54.32
N GLN A 3 10.35 -4.79 53.13
CA GLN A 3 10.83 -5.63 52.04
C GLN A 3 12.00 -4.93 51.36
N GLN A 4 13.11 -5.65 51.29
CA GLN A 4 14.38 -5.20 50.75
C GLN A 4 14.41 -5.52 49.25
N LEU A 5 14.63 -4.48 48.43
CA LEU A 5 14.61 -4.55 46.97
C LEU A 5 15.93 -5.18 46.44
N PRO A 6 15.90 -6.16 45.53
CA PRO A 6 17.12 -6.74 44.98
C PRO A 6 17.75 -5.82 43.92
N THR A 7 19.04 -5.50 44.12
CA THR A 7 19.89 -4.79 43.16
C THR A 7 20.32 -5.70 42.01
N PRO A 8 20.33 -5.23 40.74
CA PRO A 8 20.85 -5.98 39.61
C PRO A 8 22.39 -6.02 39.57
N PRO A 9 23.00 -7.07 38.97
CA PRO A 9 24.44 -7.18 38.84
C PRO A 9 24.97 -6.21 37.78
N ASP A 10 25.94 -5.41 38.21
CA ASP A 10 26.83 -4.61 37.39
C ASP A 10 27.74 -5.55 36.57
N SER A 11 27.72 -5.41 35.25
CA SER A 11 28.60 -6.14 34.34
C SER A 11 28.89 -5.27 33.14
N SER A 12 29.81 -4.33 33.35
CA SER A 12 30.56 -3.66 32.30
C SER A 12 31.73 -4.53 31.83
N PRO A 13 31.82 -4.86 30.54
CA PRO A 13 33.10 -5.17 29.91
C PRO A 13 33.57 -4.01 29.01
N GLU A 14 34.77 -3.55 29.31
CA GLU A 14 35.53 -2.51 28.62
C GLU A 14 35.93 -2.86 27.17
N PRO A 15 36.25 -1.85 26.35
CA PRO A 15 36.56 -1.98 24.93
C PRO A 15 38.05 -2.31 24.71
N SER A 16 38.35 -3.28 23.85
CA SER A 16 39.71 -3.48 23.33
C SER A 16 39.68 -4.24 22.01
N THR A 17 39.77 -3.54 20.88
CA THR A 17 40.63 -3.94 19.76
C THR A 17 40.71 -2.85 18.70
N SER A 18 41.79 -2.11 18.75
CA SER A 18 42.32 -1.28 17.68
C SER A 18 42.81 -2.17 16.54
N ALA A 19 42.03 -2.25 15.45
CA ALA A 19 42.47 -2.81 14.18
C ALA A 19 42.77 -1.67 13.19
N SER A 20 44.07 -1.45 12.99
CA SER A 20 44.62 -0.63 11.92
C SER A 20 44.30 -1.28 10.58
N VAL A 21 43.40 -0.67 9.80
CA VAL A 21 43.09 -1.10 8.43
C VAL A 21 43.71 -0.10 7.46
N SER A 22 44.70 -0.61 6.73
CA SER A 22 45.42 0.03 5.64
C SER A 22 44.48 0.64 4.61
N ALA A 23 44.78 1.89 4.25
CA ALA A 23 44.16 2.62 3.16
C ALA A 23 44.35 1.91 1.81
N PRO A 24 43.29 1.70 1.01
CA PRO A 24 43.43 1.39 -0.41
C PRO A 24 43.66 2.67 -1.22
N SER A 25 44.65 2.57 -2.11
CA SER A 25 45.11 3.58 -3.05
C SER A 25 44.00 4.24 -3.87
N SER A 26 44.12 5.56 -4.01
CA SER A 26 43.31 6.41 -4.88
C SER A 26 43.28 5.91 -6.33
N PRO A 27 42.10 5.84 -6.97
CA PRO A 27 42.00 5.65 -8.41
C PRO A 27 42.35 6.94 -9.18
N PRO A 28 42.79 6.82 -10.44
CA PRO A 28 43.20 7.95 -11.28
C PRO A 28 42.02 8.83 -11.70
N LEU A 29 42.27 10.13 -11.75
CA LEU A 29 41.37 11.18 -12.25
C LEU A 29 41.04 10.94 -13.73
N GLU A 30 39.78 10.67 -14.03
CA GLU A 30 39.28 10.66 -15.42
C GLU A 30 38.82 12.07 -15.86
N PRO A 31 39.00 12.42 -17.15
CA PRO A 31 38.65 13.72 -17.70
C PRO A 31 37.13 13.91 -17.85
N SER A 32 36.64 14.99 -17.26
CA SER A 32 35.24 15.42 -17.31
C SER A 32 34.83 15.81 -18.74
N THR A 33 34.11 14.93 -19.44
CA THR A 33 33.40 15.29 -20.67
C THR A 33 32.00 15.76 -20.32
N SER A 34 31.80 17.08 -20.33
CA SER A 34 30.49 17.71 -20.15
C SER A 34 29.61 17.44 -21.38
N THR A 35 28.75 16.43 -21.30
CA THR A 35 27.67 16.25 -22.27
C THR A 35 26.42 16.96 -21.78
N GLY A 36 25.88 17.82 -22.64
CA GLY A 36 24.78 18.74 -22.32
C GLY A 36 23.53 18.01 -21.83
N SER A 37 23.16 18.31 -20.59
CA SER A 37 21.92 17.84 -19.97
C SER A 37 20.73 18.53 -20.64
N ARG A 38 20.14 17.87 -21.64
CA ARG A 38 18.80 18.20 -22.13
C ARG A 38 17.82 17.92 -21.00
N ARG A 39 17.46 18.97 -20.26
CA ARG A 39 16.35 18.97 -19.31
C ARG A 39 15.07 18.66 -20.08
N THR A 40 14.60 17.43 -19.98
CA THR A 40 13.23 17.09 -20.35
C THR A 40 12.29 17.76 -19.35
N PRO A 41 11.16 18.33 -19.79
CA PRO A 41 10.15 18.84 -18.88
C PRO A 41 9.61 17.67 -18.06
N SER A 42 9.92 17.66 -16.76
CA SER A 42 9.37 16.71 -15.79
C SER A 42 7.91 17.08 -15.55
N PHE A 43 7.00 16.44 -16.30
CA PHE A 43 5.59 16.46 -15.98
C PHE A 43 5.38 15.60 -14.73
N HIS A 44 5.44 16.23 -13.55
CA HIS A 44 5.00 15.58 -12.32
C HIS A 44 3.48 15.40 -12.42
N LEU A 45 3.05 14.23 -12.88
CA LEU A 45 1.69 13.77 -12.69
C LEU A 45 1.49 13.56 -11.19
N VAL A 46 1.12 14.63 -10.49
CA VAL A 46 0.63 14.57 -9.13
C VAL A 46 -0.72 13.88 -9.22
N LEU A 47 -0.73 12.55 -9.11
CA LEU A 47 -1.96 11.82 -8.87
C LEU A 47 -2.51 12.36 -7.54
N PRO A 48 -3.66 13.03 -7.55
CA PRO A 48 -4.25 13.52 -6.31
C PRO A 48 -4.46 12.31 -5.41
N LEU A 49 -3.81 12.31 -4.25
CA LEU A 49 -4.15 11.37 -3.19
C LEU A 49 -5.67 11.45 -3.00
N PRO A 50 -6.37 10.31 -2.86
CA PRO A 50 -7.79 10.31 -2.57
C PRO A 50 -8.00 11.16 -1.32
N ARG A 51 -8.61 12.34 -1.51
CA ARG A 51 -8.93 13.23 -0.40
C ARG A 51 -9.84 12.43 0.54
N PRO A 52 -9.51 12.26 1.83
CA PRO A 52 -10.51 11.81 2.78
C PRO A 52 -11.62 12.84 2.69
N ALA A 53 -12.82 12.35 2.37
CA ALA A 53 -14.00 13.18 2.28
C ALA A 53 -14.04 14.06 3.53
N SER A 54 -13.93 15.38 3.33
CA SER A 54 -14.06 16.36 4.40
C SER A 54 -15.31 16.00 5.18
N THR A 55 -15.12 15.66 6.46
CA THR A 55 -16.11 15.07 7.36
C THR A 55 -17.49 15.70 7.17
N PRO A 56 -18.42 15.05 6.43
CA PRO A 56 -19.81 15.42 6.52
C PRO A 56 -20.29 14.87 7.87
N LEU A 57 -20.76 15.80 8.70
CA LEU A 57 -21.49 15.55 9.92
C LEU A 57 -22.44 14.34 9.74
N LEU A 58 -22.18 13.28 10.52
CA LEU A 58 -23.14 12.29 11.00
C LEU A 58 -24.34 12.01 10.06
N SER A 59 -24.24 11.05 9.13
CA SER A 59 -25.45 10.28 8.75
C SER A 59 -25.27 9.08 7.82
N SER A 60 -24.09 8.77 7.29
CA SER A 60 -23.90 7.53 6.53
C SER A 60 -22.49 7.02 6.70
N THR A 61 -22.25 6.23 7.75
CA THR A 61 -21.02 5.45 7.83
C THR A 61 -21.08 4.42 6.72
N SER A 62 -20.37 4.67 5.62
CA SER A 62 -20.27 3.74 4.50
C SER A 62 -19.92 2.33 5.04
N PRO A 63 -20.56 1.26 4.54
CA PRO A 63 -20.27 -0.10 4.99
C PRO A 63 -18.77 -0.44 4.86
N SER A 64 -18.08 0.11 3.86
CA SER A 64 -16.63 -0.04 3.69
C SER A 64 -15.83 0.62 4.82
N ALA A 65 -16.31 1.73 5.39
CA ALA A 65 -15.64 2.40 6.50
C ALA A 65 -15.77 1.59 7.81
N LEU A 66 -16.93 0.98 8.07
CA LEU A 66 -17.11 0.07 9.21
C LEU A 66 -16.20 -1.16 9.08
N LEU A 67 -16.11 -1.71 7.87
CA LEU A 67 -15.26 -2.87 7.63
C LEU A 67 -13.77 -2.52 7.73
N LEU A 68 -13.35 -1.35 7.23
CA LEU A 68 -11.99 -0.87 7.42
C LEU A 68 -11.66 -0.70 8.92
N ALA A 69 -12.58 -0.12 9.70
CA ALA A 69 -12.42 0.04 11.14
C ALA A 69 -12.32 -1.31 11.90
N SER A 70 -12.91 -2.39 11.35
CA SER A 70 -12.77 -3.73 11.93
C SER A 70 -11.35 -4.31 11.80
N PHE A 71 -10.63 -3.94 10.74
CA PHE A 71 -9.23 -4.34 10.52
C PHE A 71 -8.25 -3.37 11.17
N TYR A 72 -8.52 -2.06 11.03
CA TYR A 72 -7.69 -0.96 11.51
C TYR A 72 -8.56 0.07 12.26
N PRO A 73 -8.76 -0.12 13.57
CA PRO A 73 -9.41 0.88 14.42
C PRO A 73 -8.69 2.23 14.33
N SER A 74 -9.38 3.35 14.58
CA SER A 74 -8.78 4.69 14.54
C SER A 74 -7.60 4.88 15.52
N THR A 75 -7.56 4.07 16.58
CA THR A 75 -6.48 4.05 17.56
C THR A 75 -5.30 3.16 17.16
N SER A 76 -5.39 2.43 16.04
CA SER A 76 -4.31 1.58 15.54
C SER A 76 -3.17 2.42 14.98
N PRO A 77 -1.92 1.94 15.07
CA PRO A 77 -0.76 2.66 14.55
C PRO A 77 -0.82 2.83 13.02
N GLU A 78 -1.50 1.95 12.29
CA GLU A 78 -1.76 2.08 10.85
C GLU A 78 -2.68 3.25 10.53
N ALA A 79 -3.81 3.36 11.23
CA ALA A 79 -4.74 4.47 11.05
C ALA A 79 -4.10 5.82 11.42
N GLN A 80 -3.39 5.86 12.56
CA GLN A 80 -2.67 7.06 13.00
C GLN A 80 -1.57 7.47 12.02
N ALA A 81 -0.79 6.51 11.51
CA ALA A 81 0.24 6.80 10.50
C ALA A 81 -0.36 7.31 9.19
N HIS A 82 -1.51 6.75 8.78
CA HIS A 82 -2.22 7.21 7.60
C HIS A 82 -2.71 8.66 7.74
N GLU A 83 -3.36 8.99 8.87
CA GLU A 83 -3.81 10.34 9.19
C GLU A 83 -2.63 11.33 9.27
N HIS A 84 -1.58 10.96 9.99
CA HIS A 84 -0.38 11.78 10.12
C HIS A 84 0.26 12.12 8.76
N ILE A 85 0.48 11.10 7.91
CA ILE A 85 1.03 11.29 6.57
C ILE A 85 0.09 12.14 5.71
N HIS A 86 -1.20 11.87 5.75
CA HIS A 86 -2.17 12.62 4.96
C HIS A 86 -2.12 14.13 5.27
N GLU A 87 -1.96 14.50 6.53
CA GLU A 87 -1.88 15.90 6.95
C GLU A 87 -0.49 16.54 6.74
N HIS A 88 0.58 15.76 6.88
CA HIS A 88 1.93 16.31 7.05
C HIS A 88 2.95 15.92 5.96
N ILE A 89 2.59 15.15 4.94
CA ILE A 89 3.54 14.62 3.92
C ILE A 89 4.43 15.69 3.25
N LEU A 90 3.92 16.90 3.08
CA LEU A 90 4.63 18.01 2.43
C LEU A 90 5.50 18.84 3.39
N HIS A 91 5.26 18.71 4.70
CA HIS A 91 5.81 19.63 5.70
C HIS A 91 6.71 18.95 6.72
N ASP A 92 6.40 17.71 7.10
CA ASP A 92 7.13 16.99 8.13
C ASP A 92 8.33 16.21 7.56
N PRO A 93 9.58 16.59 7.91
CA PRO A 93 10.75 15.86 7.49
C PRO A 93 10.93 14.52 8.20
N GLN A 94 10.22 14.26 9.30
CA GLN A 94 10.37 13.06 10.12
C GLN A 94 9.65 11.84 9.55
N ILE A 95 8.87 12.00 8.48
CA ILE A 95 8.12 10.89 7.87
C ILE A 95 9.08 9.81 7.38
N GLY A 96 9.12 8.72 8.15
CA GLY A 96 10.07 7.63 7.96
C GLY A 96 9.48 6.43 7.24
N ALA A 97 10.34 5.44 6.98
CA ALA A 97 9.93 4.16 6.38
C ALA A 97 8.84 3.43 7.20
N LYS A 98 8.86 3.59 8.53
CA LYS A 98 7.88 2.97 9.43
C LYS A 98 6.47 3.52 9.21
N GLU A 99 6.30 4.83 9.24
CA GLU A 99 5.00 5.48 9.04
C GLU A 99 4.50 5.25 7.63
N MET A 100 5.37 5.33 6.62
CA MET A 100 4.98 5.02 5.24
C MET A 100 4.52 3.57 5.11
N GLY A 101 5.20 2.61 5.74
CA GLY A 101 4.79 1.21 5.71
C GLY A 101 3.43 0.97 6.37
N LEU A 102 3.20 1.56 7.54
CA LEU A 102 1.93 1.47 8.28
C LEU A 102 0.78 2.14 7.53
N SER A 103 0.97 3.37 7.04
CA SER A 103 0.01 4.11 6.22
C SER A 103 -0.33 3.36 4.93
N SER A 104 0.66 2.74 4.29
CA SER A 104 0.45 2.00 3.05
C SER A 104 -0.35 0.71 3.24
N ALA A 105 -0.24 0.05 4.40
CA ALA A 105 -1.08 -1.10 4.73
C ALA A 105 -2.55 -0.67 4.89
N TYR A 106 -2.79 0.42 5.62
CA TYR A 106 -4.12 1.01 5.77
C TYR A 106 -4.73 1.39 4.40
N ALA A 107 -4.00 2.17 3.61
CA ALA A 107 -4.45 2.63 2.30
C ALA A 107 -4.69 1.48 1.31
N ALA A 108 -3.88 0.41 1.36
CA ALA A 108 -4.08 -0.76 0.51
C ALA A 108 -5.42 -1.45 0.77
N VAL A 109 -5.80 -1.61 2.05
CA VAL A 109 -7.12 -2.18 2.41
C VAL A 109 -8.23 -1.22 2.03
N GLN A 110 -8.07 0.08 2.28
CA GLN A 110 -9.05 1.09 1.90
C GLN A 110 -9.33 1.06 0.38
N ARG A 111 -8.30 1.01 -0.46
CA ARG A 111 -8.44 0.89 -1.92
C ARG A 111 -9.13 -0.40 -2.34
N TYR A 112 -8.77 -1.51 -1.72
CA TYR A 112 -9.40 -2.80 -1.98
C TYR A 112 -10.91 -2.75 -1.67
N LEU A 113 -11.29 -2.21 -0.52
CA LEU A 113 -12.69 -2.06 -0.10
C LEU A 113 -13.50 -1.11 -0.98
N ALA A 114 -12.84 -0.13 -1.60
CA ALA A 114 -13.43 0.76 -2.59
C ALA A 114 -13.52 0.13 -4.00
N ALA A 115 -12.99 -1.09 -4.18
CA ALA A 115 -12.82 -1.75 -5.48
C ALA A 115 -12.03 -0.89 -6.50
N GLU A 116 -11.13 -0.03 -6.03
CA GLU A 116 -10.30 0.83 -6.89
C GLU A 116 -9.27 -0.04 -7.65
N ASP A 117 -9.17 0.17 -8.96
CA ASP A 117 -8.22 -0.53 -9.86
C ASP A 117 -8.31 -2.07 -9.86
N LEU A 118 -9.47 -2.61 -9.48
CA LEU A 118 -9.77 -4.04 -9.46
C LEU A 118 -10.60 -4.46 -10.67
N TYR A 119 -9.92 -4.92 -11.73
CA TYR A 119 -10.57 -5.51 -12.91
C TYR A 119 -10.87 -7.00 -12.76
N ILE A 120 -10.07 -7.71 -11.96
CA ILE A 120 -10.21 -9.13 -11.68
C ILE A 120 -10.22 -9.29 -10.18
N PHE A 121 -11.31 -9.82 -9.63
CA PHE A 121 -11.42 -10.05 -8.20
C PHE A 121 -10.60 -11.27 -7.79
N PRO A 122 -9.84 -11.19 -6.68
CA PRO A 122 -9.14 -12.35 -6.16
C PRO A 122 -10.16 -13.42 -5.72
N THR A 123 -9.85 -14.68 -6.02
CA THR A 123 -10.72 -15.82 -5.69
C THR A 123 -10.22 -16.61 -4.48
N ASP A 124 -8.96 -16.40 -4.10
CA ASP A 124 -8.24 -17.14 -3.08
C ASP A 124 -7.35 -16.21 -2.23
N GLY A 125 -6.92 -16.69 -1.06
CA GLY A 125 -6.13 -15.87 -0.14
C GLY A 125 -4.75 -15.46 -0.68
N LYS A 126 -4.15 -16.26 -1.57
CA LYS A 126 -2.85 -15.94 -2.16
C LYS A 126 -2.98 -14.82 -3.18
N SER A 127 -4.00 -14.86 -4.05
CA SER A 127 -4.27 -13.75 -4.98
C SER A 127 -4.64 -12.47 -4.24
N LEU A 128 -5.44 -12.55 -3.16
CA LEU A 128 -5.73 -11.39 -2.31
C LEU A 128 -4.46 -10.77 -1.72
N SER A 129 -3.57 -11.59 -1.17
CA SER A 129 -2.29 -11.15 -0.60
C SER A 129 -1.41 -10.45 -1.65
N ASP A 130 -1.38 -10.96 -2.88
CA ASP A 130 -0.62 -10.34 -3.98
C ASP A 130 -1.20 -8.98 -4.39
N VAL A 131 -2.54 -8.88 -4.49
CA VAL A 131 -3.25 -7.63 -4.79
C VAL A 131 -2.97 -6.57 -3.72
N LEU A 132 -3.19 -6.90 -2.44
CA LEU A 132 -2.93 -5.97 -1.34
C LEU A 132 -1.45 -5.58 -1.28
N GLY A 133 -0.54 -6.53 -1.53
CA GLY A 133 0.90 -6.26 -1.62
C GLY A 133 1.29 -5.38 -2.82
N ARG A 134 0.55 -5.43 -3.93
CA ARG A 134 0.72 -4.48 -5.06
C ARG A 134 0.24 -3.09 -4.65
N PHE A 135 -0.97 -2.96 -4.12
CA PHE A 135 -1.51 -1.67 -3.68
C PHE A 135 -0.62 -1.01 -2.62
N ALA A 136 -0.13 -1.76 -1.63
CA ALA A 136 0.78 -1.23 -0.62
C ALA A 136 2.08 -0.71 -1.25
N ARG A 137 2.67 -1.43 -2.23
CA ARG A 137 3.85 -0.93 -2.96
C ARG A 137 3.54 0.36 -3.70
N ASP A 138 2.44 0.41 -4.44
CA ASP A 138 2.06 1.57 -5.24
C ASP A 138 1.85 2.81 -4.35
N VAL A 139 1.22 2.62 -3.18
CA VAL A 139 1.11 3.68 -2.17
C VAL A 139 2.49 4.11 -1.68
N ILE A 140 3.39 3.19 -1.31
CA ILE A 140 4.76 3.54 -0.88
C ILE A 140 5.48 4.36 -1.95
N HIS A 141 5.41 3.96 -3.23
CA HIS A 141 6.01 4.71 -4.34
C HIS A 141 5.44 6.12 -4.43
N SER A 142 4.12 6.26 -4.30
CA SER A 142 3.46 7.55 -4.28
C SER A 142 3.93 8.41 -3.10
N LEU A 143 3.99 7.85 -1.89
CA LEU A 143 4.44 8.56 -0.69
C LEU A 143 5.89 9.02 -0.82
N ILE A 144 6.79 8.18 -1.33
CA ILE A 144 8.19 8.52 -1.57
C ILE A 144 8.33 9.67 -2.57
N SER A 145 7.50 9.68 -3.62
CA SER A 145 7.53 10.73 -4.64
C SER A 145 7.05 12.09 -4.11
N GLN A 146 6.22 12.10 -3.07
CA GLN A 146 5.63 13.29 -2.47
C GLN A 146 6.39 13.80 -1.25
N ALA A 147 7.04 12.89 -0.51
CA ALA A 147 7.78 13.22 0.68
C ALA A 147 8.88 14.24 0.39
N LYS A 148 8.94 15.29 1.21
CA LYS A 148 9.95 16.33 1.09
C LYS A 148 11.36 15.83 1.40
N THR A 149 11.47 14.90 2.35
CA THR A 149 12.75 14.31 2.75
C THR A 149 13.07 13.09 1.91
N ARG A 150 14.36 12.95 1.58
CA ARG A 150 14.86 11.75 0.94
C ARG A 150 14.80 10.61 1.94
N ILE A 151 14.12 9.52 1.59
CA ILE A 151 14.16 8.30 2.37
C ILE A 151 15.60 7.80 2.51
N GLU A 152 15.93 7.35 3.72
CA GLU A 152 17.16 6.63 4.04
C GLU A 152 17.39 5.44 3.10
N GLU A 153 18.66 5.10 2.83
CA GLU A 153 18.98 3.96 1.99
C GLU A 153 18.33 2.67 2.56
N GLY A 154 17.70 1.89 1.68
CA GLY A 154 16.92 0.71 2.08
C GLY A 154 15.57 1.01 2.74
N GLY A 155 15.18 2.27 2.95
CA GLY A 155 13.91 2.63 3.57
C GLY A 155 12.68 2.18 2.79
N TYR A 156 12.74 2.12 1.45
CA TYR A 156 11.69 1.51 0.63
C TYR A 156 11.47 0.02 1.00
N THR A 157 12.55 -0.75 1.10
CA THR A 157 12.50 -2.17 1.46
C THR A 157 11.94 -2.35 2.87
N ARG A 158 12.36 -1.50 3.82
CA ARG A 158 11.81 -1.49 5.19
C ARG A 158 10.32 -1.15 5.22
N ALA A 159 9.90 -0.09 4.54
CA ALA A 159 8.49 0.31 4.47
C ALA A 159 7.63 -0.82 3.90
N ARG A 160 8.09 -1.47 2.82
CA ARG A 160 7.40 -2.63 2.23
C ARG A 160 7.31 -3.79 3.21
N ALA A 161 8.39 -4.12 3.92
CA ALA A 161 8.38 -5.20 4.91
C ALA A 161 7.39 -4.91 6.04
N ILE A 162 7.35 -3.67 6.53
CA ILE A 162 6.41 -3.22 7.58
C ILE A 162 4.96 -3.30 7.08
N ALA A 163 4.68 -2.82 5.86
CA ALA A 163 3.35 -2.90 5.27
C ALA A 163 2.87 -4.36 5.14
N MET A 164 3.71 -5.24 4.58
CA MET A 164 3.38 -6.65 4.41
C MET A 164 3.21 -7.37 5.75
N LYS A 165 3.98 -7.00 6.78
CA LYS A 165 3.82 -7.54 8.13
C LYS A 165 2.46 -7.14 8.71
N SER A 166 2.10 -5.86 8.67
CA SER A 166 0.80 -5.39 9.17
C SER A 166 -0.37 -6.06 8.45
N LEU A 167 -0.31 -6.15 7.10
CA LEU A 167 -1.34 -6.84 6.32
C LEU A 167 -1.48 -8.31 6.73
N ARG A 168 -0.37 -9.02 6.98
CA ARG A 168 -0.41 -10.42 7.45
C ARG A 168 -1.01 -10.55 8.84
N ASP A 169 -0.59 -9.69 9.75
CA ASP A 169 -0.97 -9.77 11.17
C ASP A 169 -2.43 -9.35 11.41
N LYS A 170 -2.97 -8.42 10.61
CA LYS A 170 -4.30 -7.82 10.83
C LYS A 170 -5.36 -8.25 9.82
N VAL A 171 -4.99 -8.42 8.56
CA VAL A 171 -5.97 -8.52 7.45
C VAL A 171 -6.00 -9.92 6.86
N LEU A 172 -4.83 -10.49 6.54
CA LEU A 172 -4.67 -11.82 5.93
C LEU A 172 -4.76 -12.95 6.96
N THR A 173 -5.58 -12.77 8.00
CA THR A 173 -6.00 -13.85 8.89
C THR A 173 -7.04 -14.72 8.17
N PRO A 174 -7.28 -15.98 8.59
CA PRO A 174 -8.29 -16.83 7.96
C PRO A 174 -9.68 -16.17 7.89
N THR A 175 -10.09 -15.52 8.98
CA THR A 175 -11.36 -14.79 9.05
C THR A 175 -11.35 -13.55 8.16
N GLY A 176 -10.32 -12.71 8.26
CA GLY A 176 -10.24 -11.46 7.49
C GLY A 176 -10.18 -11.70 5.97
N THR A 177 -9.41 -12.72 5.57
CA THR A 177 -9.32 -13.17 4.17
C THR A 177 -10.69 -13.62 3.65
N ALA A 178 -11.42 -14.44 4.41
CA ALA A 178 -12.75 -14.89 4.02
C ALA A 178 -13.73 -13.71 3.89
N THR A 179 -13.72 -12.76 4.84
CA THR A 179 -14.55 -11.56 4.80
C THR A 179 -14.27 -10.70 3.56
N LEU A 180 -12.99 -10.46 3.23
CA LEU A 180 -12.61 -9.63 2.08
C LEU A 180 -12.91 -10.32 0.73
N LEU A 181 -12.80 -11.64 0.65
CA LEU A 181 -13.18 -12.38 -0.56
C LEU A 181 -14.70 -12.38 -0.78
N GLU A 182 -15.48 -12.54 0.29
CA GLU A 182 -16.94 -12.57 0.20
C GLU A 182 -17.54 -11.22 -0.20
N LEU A 183 -16.94 -10.12 0.26
CA LEU A 183 -17.37 -8.76 -0.10
C LEU A 183 -17.46 -8.57 -1.62
N HIS A 184 -16.45 -9.01 -2.37
CA HIS A 184 -16.44 -8.84 -3.83
C HIS A 184 -17.21 -9.92 -4.58
N ARG A 185 -17.43 -11.10 -3.99
CA ARG A 185 -18.36 -12.09 -4.56
C ARG A 185 -19.77 -11.52 -4.60
N HIS A 186 -20.18 -10.86 -3.53
CA HIS A 186 -21.47 -10.18 -3.48
C HIS A 186 -21.57 -9.05 -4.50
N LEU A 187 -20.50 -8.29 -4.75
CA LEU A 187 -20.47 -7.25 -5.79
C LEU A 187 -20.48 -7.84 -7.22
N ALA A 188 -19.70 -8.89 -7.47
CA ALA A 188 -19.59 -9.53 -8.79
C ALA A 188 -20.85 -10.29 -9.19
N LEU A 189 -21.56 -10.89 -8.23
CA LEU A 189 -22.84 -11.56 -8.44
C LEU A 189 -24.04 -10.60 -8.32
N GLY A 190 -23.83 -9.42 -7.71
CA GLY A 190 -24.88 -8.57 -7.14
C GLY A 190 -25.07 -7.20 -7.79
N GLY A 191 -25.06 -7.16 -9.13
CA GLY A 191 -26.04 -6.32 -9.84
C GLY A 191 -27.51 -6.67 -9.49
N LEU A 192 -27.72 -7.69 -8.65
CA LEU A 192 -28.97 -8.06 -8.03
C LEU A 192 -28.86 -7.95 -6.50
N SER A 193 -29.21 -6.76 -6.00
CA SER A 193 -29.87 -6.51 -4.71
C SER A 193 -29.37 -7.31 -3.50
N LEU A 194 -28.42 -6.72 -2.74
CA LEU A 194 -28.24 -6.95 -1.30
C LEU A 194 -29.48 -6.41 -0.55
N GLY A 195 -30.62 -7.07 -0.72
CA GLY A 195 -31.69 -7.02 0.26
C GLY A 195 -31.36 -8.03 1.36
N PRO A 196 -31.40 -7.68 2.66
CA PRO A 196 -31.33 -8.67 3.72
C PRO A 196 -32.55 -9.59 3.55
N GLY A 197 -32.30 -10.76 2.95
CA GLY A 197 -33.26 -11.83 2.76
C GLY A 197 -33.65 -12.42 4.10
N ASN A 198 -34.49 -11.68 4.81
CA ASN A 198 -35.33 -12.17 5.87
C ASN A 198 -36.24 -13.22 5.23
N ARG A 199 -35.86 -14.50 5.36
CA ARG A 199 -36.72 -15.63 5.00
C ARG A 199 -37.84 -15.71 6.04
N HIS A 200 -38.80 -14.80 5.94
CA HIS A 200 -40.13 -15.00 6.49
C HIS A 200 -41.10 -14.95 5.33
N GLU A 201 -41.66 -16.12 5.04
CA GLU A 201 -42.83 -16.28 4.20
C GLU A 201 -43.93 -15.32 4.65
N ALA A 202 -44.28 -14.39 3.77
CA ALA A 202 -45.56 -13.70 3.79
C ALA A 202 -45.90 -13.40 2.33
N GLU A 203 -46.39 -14.44 1.66
CA GLU A 203 -47.37 -14.34 0.60
C GLU A 203 -48.37 -13.23 0.94
N LEU A 204 -48.41 -12.14 0.18
CA LEU A 204 -49.57 -11.24 -0.01
C LEU A 204 -49.26 -10.21 -1.11
N THR A 205 -49.73 -10.55 -2.31
CA THR A 205 -50.34 -9.70 -3.36
C THR A 205 -49.74 -8.31 -3.74
N PRO A 206 -49.46 -8.07 -5.04
CA PRO A 206 -49.09 -6.75 -5.55
C PRO A 206 -50.33 -5.90 -5.85
N SER A 207 -50.42 -4.71 -5.27
CA SER A 207 -51.32 -3.65 -5.76
C SER A 207 -50.51 -2.58 -6.48
N LEU A 208 -50.74 -2.52 -7.79
CA LEU A 208 -50.25 -1.52 -8.71
C LEU A 208 -50.80 -0.14 -8.30
N SER A 209 -49.93 0.85 -8.10
CA SER A 209 -50.30 2.25 -8.23
C SER A 209 -49.20 2.99 -8.98
N ARG A 210 -49.64 3.55 -10.10
CA ARG A 210 -48.89 4.15 -11.19
C ARG A 210 -49.18 5.65 -11.15
N GLU A 211 -48.26 6.43 -10.64
CA GLU A 211 -48.19 7.89 -10.82
C GLU A 211 -46.77 8.18 -11.31
N SER A 212 -46.51 8.25 -12.62
CA SER A 212 -46.71 9.43 -13.49
C SER A 212 -46.36 10.75 -12.79
N SER A 213 -45.08 11.11 -12.81
CA SER A 213 -44.69 12.52 -12.72
C SER A 213 -43.65 12.80 -13.81
N ASN A 214 -44.12 13.53 -14.82
CA ASN A 214 -43.35 14.07 -15.92
C ASN A 214 -42.64 15.34 -15.43
N GLY A 215 -41.33 15.27 -15.22
CA GLY A 215 -40.50 16.43 -14.92
C GLY A 215 -39.48 16.66 -16.03
N SER A 216 -39.89 17.38 -17.07
CA SER A 216 -39.01 17.92 -18.11
C SER A 216 -38.05 18.97 -17.52
N VAL A 217 -36.74 18.76 -17.65
CA VAL A 217 -35.73 19.81 -17.51
C VAL A 217 -34.89 19.81 -18.77
N SER A 218 -35.18 20.80 -19.61
CA SER A 218 -34.35 21.25 -20.73
C SER A 218 -33.27 22.17 -20.17
N GLY A 219 -32.02 21.72 -20.23
CA GLY A 219 -30.85 22.53 -19.92
C GLY A 219 -29.91 22.54 -21.12
N ASP A 220 -30.16 23.47 -22.03
CA ASP A 220 -29.21 23.86 -23.08
C ASP A 220 -27.94 24.40 -22.43
N SER A 221 -26.79 23.84 -22.81
CA SER A 221 -25.48 24.45 -22.54
C SER A 221 -24.58 24.18 -23.74
N GLU A 222 -24.61 25.17 -24.63
CA GLU A 222 -23.61 25.51 -25.64
C GLU A 222 -22.23 25.54 -24.93
N GLY A 223 -21.21 24.81 -25.38
CA GLY A 223 -20.45 25.16 -26.57
C GLY A 223 -19.15 25.86 -26.15
N GLU A 224 -18.11 25.09 -25.80
CA GLU A 224 -16.75 25.63 -25.74
C GLU A 224 -15.76 24.66 -26.40
N GLU A 225 -15.45 24.98 -27.65
CA GLU A 225 -14.48 24.29 -28.50
C GLU A 225 -13.05 24.68 -28.06
N VAL A 226 -12.41 23.85 -27.24
CA VAL A 226 -10.98 24.00 -26.96
C VAL A 226 -10.17 23.28 -28.03
N ARG A 227 -9.57 24.10 -28.90
CA ARG A 227 -8.67 23.72 -29.99
C ARG A 227 -7.46 22.93 -29.47
N THR A 228 -7.29 21.73 -30.00
CA THR A 228 -6.05 20.94 -29.93
C THR A 228 -5.06 21.43 -30.98
N PRO A 229 -3.78 21.68 -30.63
CA PRO A 229 -2.74 21.75 -31.63
C PRO A 229 -1.91 20.45 -31.67
N GLY A 230 -1.91 19.84 -32.85
CA GLY A 230 -0.65 19.43 -33.49
C GLY A 230 -0.20 17.99 -33.32
N SER A 231 -0.69 17.12 -34.21
CA SER A 231 0.01 15.89 -34.62
C SER A 231 1.40 16.23 -35.18
N GLY A 232 2.45 15.94 -34.42
CA GLY A 232 3.81 15.85 -34.91
C GLY A 232 4.11 14.42 -35.36
N SER A 233 3.96 14.18 -36.66
CA SER A 233 4.48 13.00 -37.36
C SER A 233 6.00 13.09 -37.49
N GLY A 234 6.73 12.23 -36.78
CA GLY A 234 8.15 11.92 -37.03
C GLY A 234 8.33 10.44 -36.70
N SER A 235 8.35 9.52 -37.66
CA SER A 235 9.38 9.25 -38.68
C SER A 235 10.75 8.88 -38.09
N MET A 236 11.20 7.70 -38.53
CA MET A 236 12.58 7.16 -38.55
C MET A 236 13.04 6.25 -37.40
N THR A 237 12.79 4.94 -37.64
CA THR A 237 13.82 3.90 -37.75
C THR A 237 15.04 3.96 -36.82
N GLY A 238 15.03 3.10 -35.80
CA GLY A 238 16.22 2.76 -35.02
C GLY A 238 16.04 1.42 -34.28
N ARG A 239 16.00 0.31 -35.02
CA ARG A 239 16.07 -1.04 -34.43
C ARG A 239 17.51 -1.34 -34.03
N GLU A 240 17.90 -0.87 -32.85
CA GLU A 240 19.16 -1.27 -32.25
C GLU A 240 18.96 -2.61 -31.52
N LYS A 241 19.59 -3.66 -32.07
CA LYS A 241 19.55 -5.01 -31.52
C LYS A 241 20.40 -5.03 -30.24
N MET A 242 19.76 -4.93 -29.07
CA MET A 242 20.44 -5.20 -27.80
C MET A 242 20.83 -6.67 -27.72
N ARG A 243 22.14 -6.91 -27.73
CA ARG A 243 22.77 -8.21 -27.52
C ARG A 243 22.60 -8.59 -26.04
N MET A 244 21.85 -9.66 -25.81
CA MET A 244 21.60 -10.22 -24.49
C MET A 244 22.80 -11.08 -24.07
N THR A 245 23.67 -10.57 -23.20
CA THR A 245 24.71 -11.38 -22.55
C THR A 245 24.12 -12.07 -21.33
N MET A 246 23.83 -13.37 -21.46
CA MET A 246 23.47 -14.21 -20.33
C MET A 246 24.71 -14.58 -19.52
N THR A 247 24.88 -13.95 -18.37
CA THR A 247 25.86 -14.38 -17.37
C THR A 247 25.22 -15.46 -16.51
N ARG A 248 25.60 -16.71 -16.77
CA ARG A 248 25.21 -17.90 -16.00
C ARG A 248 25.81 -17.79 -14.61
N VAL A 249 25.02 -17.39 -13.61
CA VAL A 249 25.43 -17.49 -12.20
C VAL A 249 25.29 -18.94 -11.77
N ARG A 250 26.44 -19.45 -11.32
CA ARG A 250 26.73 -20.80 -10.86
C ARG A 250 25.92 -21.11 -9.60
N GLU A 251 25.17 -22.21 -9.65
CA GLU A 251 24.63 -22.92 -8.48
C GLU A 251 25.75 -23.13 -7.44
N GLY A 252 25.55 -22.55 -6.27
CA GLY A 252 26.44 -22.66 -5.13
C GLY A 252 25.67 -23.18 -3.94
N GLY A 253 25.88 -24.46 -3.65
CA GLY A 253 26.07 -24.97 -2.29
C GLY A 253 24.84 -25.00 -1.40
N GLY A 254 24.24 -26.18 -1.31
CA GLY A 254 23.37 -26.54 -0.19
C GLY A 254 24.09 -26.32 1.14
N LYS A 255 23.39 -25.67 2.07
CA LYS A 255 23.64 -25.82 3.50
C LYS A 255 22.49 -26.63 4.06
N GLU A 256 22.82 -27.89 4.31
CA GLU A 256 22.21 -28.73 5.34
C GLU A 256 22.08 -27.89 6.61
N VAL A 257 20.84 -27.66 7.06
CA VAL A 257 20.59 -27.06 8.37
C VAL A 257 20.06 -28.18 9.24
N ASP A 258 20.90 -28.57 10.19
CA ASP A 258 20.63 -29.50 11.27
C ASP A 258 19.26 -29.24 11.89
N ALA A 259 18.46 -30.31 11.96
CA ALA A 259 17.25 -30.35 12.75
C ALA A 259 17.64 -30.30 14.24
N GLN A 260 17.51 -29.13 14.87
CA GLN A 260 17.51 -29.06 16.33
C GLN A 260 16.16 -29.55 16.84
N GLU A 261 16.21 -30.75 17.41
CA GLU A 261 15.20 -31.37 18.26
C GLU A 261 14.93 -30.46 19.47
N VAL A 262 13.73 -29.87 19.51
CA VAL A 262 13.24 -29.10 20.67
C VAL A 262 12.51 -30.07 21.58
N VAL A 263 13.16 -30.43 22.68
CA VAL A 263 12.57 -31.13 23.82
C VAL A 263 11.65 -30.16 24.55
N ILE A 264 10.35 -30.43 24.51
CA ILE A 264 9.35 -29.74 25.34
C ILE A 264 9.32 -30.47 26.70
N ALA A 265 9.80 -29.80 27.74
CA ALA A 265 9.57 -30.24 29.11
C ALA A 265 8.18 -29.73 29.55
N ASP A 266 7.30 -30.69 29.81
CA ASP A 266 6.02 -30.54 30.48
C ASP A 266 6.30 -30.47 31.99
N GLU A 267 5.94 -29.37 32.66
CA GLU A 267 5.99 -29.28 34.12
C GLU A 267 4.58 -28.94 34.63
N ALA A 268 4.14 -29.76 35.59
CA ALA A 268 2.81 -29.87 36.16
C ALA A 268 2.52 -28.84 37.27
#